data_AF-A0A960WCA8-F1
#
_entry.id   AF-A0A960WCA8-F1
#
_cell.length_a   1.000
_cell.length_b   1.000
_cell.length_c   1.000
_cell.angle_alpha   90.00
_cell.angle_beta   90.00
_cell.angle_gamma   90.00
#
_symmetry.space_group_name_H-M   'P 1'
#
loop_
_entity.id
_entity.type
_entity.pdbx_description
1 polymer ?
#
loop_
_entity_poly.entity_id
_entity_poly.type
_entity_poly.pdbx_seq_one_letter_code
_entity_poly.pdbx_strand_id
1 'polypeptide(L)'
;MMILDFLVSSQEKLFYISVGLFLSTYIVITYLLQRIADKNFIPEAIKKLFVLSSLCLIAGTLLFFLPPPFSTTTNEKSNIIVLVLDGLSQNITYPYNQDLQEQAAYNYLNTKGVTFYQAMTNAVYTHGFFSLFYCGHIKGNCNETNLLNHFSQQGYRIITSTFHQNGLPESNRIHNYPGLKSKYISQHMIKHISWSLRRNFHIFRYLPTPNSARVKKFEATLMSAINPESIINLQEDLPFLLEKNQSNSFFLLYHTTRFGDGYTVRMRDSLWDNENGTIRSTRKYDVNNPEDISYIEMLKKRDITNNQIFSQTELMPFLEWFEKSPYRENTYLIVTSDHGSTYSNGNLWYGYNVEEDTVRVPFFVLPPKGMEITKKDPLISSISFHDALMQFAEYGGLSFPLIKRTVGISQKLKIFTYDDIKKSFKKHDIRSVETLSMLCSEPDYISTFSHINPSSKQLQCR
;
A
#
# COMPACT_ATOMS: atom_id res chain seq x y z
N MET A 1 -4.67 -20.53 -20.62
CA MET A 1 -3.84 -19.95 -19.53
C MET A 1 -2.36 -19.99 -19.85
N MET A 2 -1.71 -21.16 -20.06
CA MET A 2 -0.26 -21.24 -20.37
C MET A 2 0.23 -20.30 -21.50
N ILE A 3 -0.54 -20.09 -22.57
CA ILE A 3 -0.17 -19.19 -23.67
C ILE A 3 -0.24 -17.71 -23.23
N LEU A 4 -1.20 -17.33 -22.39
CA LEU A 4 -1.34 -15.96 -21.88
C LEU A 4 -0.25 -15.62 -20.86
N ASP A 5 0.09 -16.56 -19.97
CA ASP A 5 1.18 -16.39 -19.00
C ASP A 5 2.55 -16.29 -19.73
N PHE A 6 2.73 -17.07 -20.80
CA PHE A 6 3.88 -16.94 -21.69
C PHE A 6 3.91 -15.56 -22.38
N LEU A 7 2.76 -15.04 -22.82
CA LEU A 7 2.66 -13.72 -23.45
C LEU A 7 2.95 -12.56 -22.47
N VAL A 8 2.47 -12.60 -21.23
CA VAL A 8 2.75 -11.57 -20.22
C VAL A 8 4.23 -11.59 -19.82
N SER A 9 4.81 -12.77 -19.57
CA SER A 9 6.26 -12.95 -19.37
C SER A 9 7.08 -12.44 -20.56
N SER A 10 6.57 -12.63 -21.78
CA SER A 10 7.23 -12.18 -23.00
C SER A 10 7.18 -10.66 -23.17
N GLN A 11 6.15 -9.95 -22.69
CA GLN A 11 6.07 -8.49 -22.80
C GLN A 11 7.10 -7.78 -21.93
N GLU A 12 7.34 -8.26 -20.71
CA GLU A 12 8.38 -7.71 -19.84
C GLU A 12 9.78 -7.98 -20.42
N LYS A 13 10.01 -9.19 -20.95
CA LYS A 13 11.24 -9.52 -21.71
C LYS A 13 11.37 -8.65 -22.96
N LEU A 14 10.30 -8.43 -23.71
CA LEU A 14 10.27 -7.58 -24.91
C LEU A 14 10.54 -6.11 -24.57
N PHE A 15 10.10 -5.63 -23.41
CA PHE A 15 10.43 -4.30 -22.91
C PHE A 15 11.92 -4.19 -22.60
N TYR A 16 12.49 -5.12 -21.83
CA TYR A 16 13.94 -5.12 -21.55
C TYR A 16 14.78 -5.30 -22.82
N ILE A 17 14.33 -6.12 -23.77
CA ILE A 17 14.95 -6.25 -25.09
C ILE A 17 14.86 -4.93 -25.86
N SER A 18 13.72 -4.22 -25.81
CA SER A 18 13.53 -2.95 -26.50
C SER A 18 14.35 -1.82 -25.89
N VAL A 19 14.47 -1.76 -24.56
CA VAL A 19 15.36 -0.82 -23.86
C VAL A 19 16.83 -1.16 -24.11
N GLY A 20 17.19 -2.45 -24.08
CA GLY A 20 18.53 -2.91 -24.43
C GLY A 20 18.91 -2.55 -25.87
N LEU A 21 17.99 -2.79 -26.82
CA LEU A 21 18.13 -2.39 -28.22
C LEU A 21 18.22 -0.86 -28.37
N PHE A 22 17.45 -0.09 -27.60
CA PHE A 22 17.53 1.36 -27.61
C PHE A 22 18.90 1.85 -27.13
N LEU A 23 19.38 1.35 -25.99
CA LEU A 23 20.69 1.70 -25.44
C LEU A 23 21.83 1.27 -26.36
N SER A 24 21.78 0.06 -26.93
CA SER A 24 22.78 -0.39 -27.90
C SER A 24 22.74 0.45 -29.17
N THR A 25 21.55 0.81 -29.64
CA THR A 25 21.37 1.68 -30.81
C THR A 25 21.89 3.09 -30.52
N TYR A 26 21.62 3.64 -29.34
CA TYR A 26 22.16 4.93 -28.90
C TYR A 26 23.69 4.90 -28.82
N ILE A 27 24.30 3.88 -28.20
CA ILE A 27 25.76 3.72 -28.13
C ILE A 27 26.37 3.63 -29.54
N VAL A 28 25.76 2.84 -30.43
CA VAL A 28 26.21 2.71 -31.83
C VAL A 28 26.05 4.05 -32.56
N ILE A 29 24.95 4.78 -32.35
CA ILE A 29 24.73 6.11 -32.93
C ILE A 29 25.79 7.10 -32.42
N THR A 30 26.04 7.18 -31.12
CA THR A 30 27.04 8.10 -30.54
C THR A 30 28.45 7.77 -31.04
N TYR A 31 28.80 6.48 -31.11
CA TYR A 31 30.07 6.01 -31.66
C TYR A 31 30.20 6.34 -33.15
N LEU A 32 29.14 6.13 -33.94
CA LEU A 32 29.11 6.47 -35.36
C LEU A 32 29.16 7.98 -35.58
N LEU A 33 28.44 8.79 -34.79
CA LEU A 33 28.48 10.24 -34.86
C LEU A 33 29.88 10.79 -34.51
N GLN A 34 30.57 10.22 -33.53
CA GLN A 34 31.99 10.50 -33.28
C GLN A 34 32.87 10.17 -34.48
N ARG A 35 32.64 9.04 -35.16
CA ARG A 35 33.41 8.64 -36.35
C ARG A 35 33.06 9.43 -37.62
N ILE A 36 31.82 9.91 -37.74
CA ILE A 36 31.35 10.78 -38.81
C ILE A 36 31.96 12.19 -38.66
N ALA A 37 32.06 12.69 -37.43
CA ALA A 37 32.80 13.92 -37.15
C ALA A 37 34.28 13.81 -37.58
N ASP A 38 34.83 12.59 -37.57
CA ASP A 38 36.20 12.34 -37.99
C ASP A 38 36.38 12.09 -39.50
N LYS A 39 35.46 11.43 -40.24
CA LYS A 39 35.60 11.19 -41.71
C LYS A 39 34.27 10.99 -42.47
N ASN A 40 34.18 11.63 -43.66
CA ASN A 40 33.04 11.63 -44.61
C ASN A 40 32.79 10.30 -45.35
N PHE A 41 32.52 9.19 -44.68
CA PHE A 41 32.00 7.99 -45.37
C PHE A 41 31.20 7.05 -44.47
N ILE A 42 29.88 6.95 -44.69
CA ILE A 42 29.03 5.92 -44.09
C ILE A 42 28.59 4.94 -45.19
N PRO A 43 29.03 3.66 -45.13
CA PRO A 43 28.57 2.62 -46.03
C PRO A 43 27.03 2.46 -46.02
N GLU A 44 26.44 2.25 -47.20
CA GLU A 44 24.98 2.15 -47.39
C GLU A 44 24.32 1.05 -46.52
N ALA A 45 25.05 -0.02 -46.20
CA ALA A 45 24.60 -1.08 -45.30
C ALA A 45 24.30 -0.57 -43.87
N ILE A 46 25.07 0.40 -43.36
CA ILE A 46 24.89 0.96 -42.01
C ILE A 46 23.63 1.82 -41.96
N LYS A 47 23.32 2.56 -43.04
CA LYS A 47 22.06 3.33 -43.14
C LYS A 47 20.84 2.41 -43.11
N LYS A 48 20.88 1.28 -43.83
CA LYS A 48 19.79 0.29 -43.83
C LYS A 48 19.60 -0.33 -42.45
N LEU A 49 20.69 -0.67 -41.75
CA LEU A 49 20.61 -1.18 -40.38
C LEU A 49 20.01 -0.15 -39.42
N PHE A 50 20.37 1.13 -39.57
CA PHE A 50 19.79 2.22 -38.77
C PHE A 50 18.28 2.35 -38.97
N VAL A 51 17.82 2.35 -40.23
CA VAL A 51 16.37 2.42 -40.54
C VAL A 51 15.65 1.20 -39.96
N LEU A 52 16.21 0.00 -40.11
CA LEU A 52 15.61 -1.22 -39.57
C LEU A 52 15.54 -1.19 -38.03
N SER A 53 16.62 -0.81 -37.35
CA SER A 53 16.63 -0.68 -35.88
C SER A 53 15.64 0.38 -35.40
N SER A 54 15.53 1.49 -36.11
CA SER A 54 14.56 2.56 -35.80
C SER A 54 13.12 2.08 -36.01
N LEU A 55 12.84 1.34 -37.08
CA LEU A 55 11.53 0.73 -37.34
C LEU A 55 11.19 -0.35 -36.30
N CYS A 56 12.15 -1.18 -35.89
CA CYS A 56 11.96 -2.15 -34.81
C CYS A 56 11.71 -1.45 -33.46
N LEU A 57 12.38 -0.34 -33.19
CA LEU A 57 12.13 0.48 -32.00
C LEU A 57 10.73 1.11 -32.06
N ILE A 58 10.35 1.69 -33.19
CA ILE A 58 9.01 2.26 -33.40
C ILE A 58 7.96 1.17 -33.27
N ALA A 59 8.13 0.00 -33.89
CA ALA A 59 7.19 -1.12 -33.80
C ALA A 59 7.13 -1.71 -32.39
N GLY A 60 8.27 -1.89 -31.72
CA GLY A 60 8.34 -2.35 -30.33
C GLY A 60 7.69 -1.35 -29.37
N THR A 61 7.90 -0.06 -29.60
CA THR A 61 7.21 1.03 -28.90
C THR A 61 5.72 0.97 -29.23
N LEU A 62 5.29 0.94 -30.49
CA LEU A 62 3.88 0.86 -30.85
C LEU A 62 3.19 -0.37 -30.25
N LEU A 63 3.80 -1.56 -30.30
CA LEU A 63 3.27 -2.78 -29.69
C LEU A 63 3.23 -2.70 -28.15
N PHE A 64 4.25 -2.10 -27.53
CA PHE A 64 4.25 -1.78 -26.11
C PHE A 64 3.21 -0.70 -25.76
N PHE A 65 2.80 0.11 -26.73
CA PHE A 65 1.86 1.20 -26.55
C PHE A 65 0.44 0.81 -27.02
N LEU A 66 0.27 -0.31 -27.72
CA LEU A 66 -1.05 -0.85 -28.02
C LEU A 66 -1.72 -1.16 -26.68
N PRO A 67 -2.89 -0.57 -26.40
CA PRO A 67 -3.62 -0.92 -25.19
C PRO A 67 -3.92 -2.42 -25.26
N PRO A 68 -3.78 -3.18 -24.15
CA PRO A 68 -4.35 -4.51 -24.13
C PRO A 68 -5.85 -4.38 -24.51
N PRO A 69 -6.44 -5.36 -25.20
CA PRO A 69 -7.87 -5.32 -25.50
C PRO A 69 -8.62 -5.33 -24.17
N PHE A 70 -8.99 -4.15 -23.69
CA PHE A 70 -9.87 -4.03 -22.54
C PHE A 70 -11.22 -4.56 -23.00
N SER A 71 -11.73 -5.57 -22.30
CA SER A 71 -13.09 -6.04 -22.45
C SER A 71 -14.01 -4.86 -22.21
N THR A 72 -14.66 -4.35 -23.26
CA THR A 72 -15.68 -3.28 -23.20
C THR A 72 -17.00 -3.82 -22.66
N THR A 73 -16.96 -4.68 -21.63
CA THR A 73 -18.16 -5.14 -20.96
C THR A 73 -18.81 -3.94 -20.28
N THR A 74 -19.98 -3.55 -20.81
CA THR A 74 -20.78 -2.37 -20.46
C THR A 74 -21.52 -2.46 -19.13
N ASN A 75 -21.17 -3.43 -18.26
CA ASN A 75 -21.75 -3.43 -16.92
C ASN A 75 -21.05 -2.33 -16.12
N GLU A 76 -21.82 -1.34 -15.65
CA GLU A 76 -21.38 -0.21 -14.84
C GLU A 76 -20.86 -0.67 -13.47
N LYS A 77 -19.67 -1.26 -13.42
CA LYS A 77 -19.07 -1.66 -12.15
C LYS A 77 -18.66 -0.42 -11.37
N SER A 78 -18.83 -0.47 -10.05
CA SER A 78 -18.42 0.62 -9.18
C SER A 78 -16.92 0.85 -9.21
N ASN A 79 -16.54 2.11 -9.13
CA ASN A 79 -15.16 2.51 -8.90
C ASN A 79 -14.80 2.35 -7.44
N ILE A 80 -13.52 2.20 -7.15
CA ILE A 80 -13.01 2.02 -5.79
C ILE A 80 -11.78 2.89 -5.61
N ILE A 81 -11.78 3.71 -4.57
CA ILE A 81 -10.64 4.49 -4.08
C ILE A 81 -10.29 3.99 -2.68
N VAL A 82 -9.04 3.62 -2.46
CA VAL A 82 -8.50 3.25 -1.16
C VAL A 82 -7.40 4.23 -0.78
N LEU A 83 -7.62 5.01 0.26
CA LEU A 83 -6.65 5.90 0.89
C LEU A 83 -6.03 5.19 2.08
N VAL A 84 -4.75 4.88 2.01
CA VAL A 84 -3.96 4.29 3.11
C VAL A 84 -3.09 5.39 3.69
N LEU A 85 -3.36 5.75 4.94
CA LEU A 85 -2.66 6.78 5.71
C LEU A 85 -1.64 6.09 6.60
N ASP A 86 -0.37 6.16 6.22
CA ASP A 86 0.73 5.46 6.89
C ASP A 86 0.81 5.85 8.38
N GLY A 87 0.80 4.86 9.28
CA GLY A 87 1.05 5.05 10.71
C GLY A 87 -0.09 5.69 11.53
N LEU A 88 -1.28 5.89 10.95
CA LEU A 88 -2.40 6.56 11.59
C LEU A 88 -3.14 5.63 12.57
N SER A 89 -3.14 6.00 13.85
CA SER A 89 -3.88 5.28 14.90
C SER A 89 -5.31 5.77 15.07
N GLN A 90 -6.22 4.88 15.49
CA GLN A 90 -7.55 5.28 15.98
C GLN A 90 -7.46 6.26 17.15
N ASN A 91 -6.45 6.15 18.02
CA ASN A 91 -6.35 6.97 19.22
C ASN A 91 -6.11 8.46 18.97
N ILE A 92 -5.64 8.83 17.77
CA ILE A 92 -5.44 10.23 17.36
C ILE A 92 -6.45 10.67 16.29
N THR A 93 -7.51 9.88 16.07
CA THR A 93 -8.48 10.08 15.00
C THR A 93 -9.90 10.16 15.56
N TYR A 94 -10.58 11.28 15.32
CA TYR A 94 -12.02 11.39 15.58
C TYR A 94 -12.78 10.54 14.52
N PRO A 95 -13.89 9.84 14.83
CA PRO A 95 -14.61 9.77 16.10
C PRO A 95 -14.15 8.65 17.04
N TYR A 96 -13.09 7.91 16.71
CA TYR A 96 -12.64 6.78 17.55
C TYR A 96 -12.20 7.24 18.93
N ASN A 97 -11.57 8.42 19.02
CA ASN A 97 -11.28 9.09 20.28
C ASN A 97 -12.12 10.37 20.41
N GLN A 98 -13.08 10.35 21.32
CA GLN A 98 -14.00 11.45 21.59
C GLN A 98 -13.39 12.58 22.43
N ASP A 99 -12.22 12.35 23.03
CA ASP A 99 -11.49 13.38 23.80
C ASP A 99 -10.74 14.35 22.86
N LEU A 100 -10.67 14.04 21.57
CA LEU A 100 -10.06 14.90 20.56
C LEU A 100 -11.05 15.98 20.12
N GLN A 101 -10.52 17.14 19.75
CA GLN A 101 -11.29 18.11 18.98
C GLN A 101 -11.78 17.46 17.68
N GLU A 102 -13.04 17.74 17.32
CA GLU A 102 -13.63 17.23 16.10
C GLU A 102 -12.75 17.57 14.87
N GLN A 103 -12.38 16.52 14.13
CA GLN A 103 -11.63 16.62 12.88
C GLN A 103 -12.65 16.53 11.73
N ALA A 104 -12.91 17.66 11.07
CA ALA A 104 -14.03 17.84 10.15
C ALA A 104 -14.12 16.76 9.05
N ALA A 105 -12.99 16.36 8.46
CA ALA A 105 -12.97 15.34 7.41
C ALA A 105 -13.44 13.96 7.91
N TYR A 106 -12.96 13.55 9.09
CA TYR A 106 -13.35 12.27 9.64
C TYR A 106 -14.78 12.29 10.20
N ASN A 107 -15.23 13.43 10.75
CA ASN A 107 -16.64 13.57 11.10
C ASN A 107 -17.56 13.49 9.86
N TYR A 108 -17.14 14.11 8.75
CA TYR A 108 -17.83 13.99 7.47
C TYR A 108 -17.91 12.51 7.03
N LEU A 109 -16.79 11.78 7.05
CA LEU A 109 -16.75 10.36 6.71
C LEU A 109 -17.66 9.52 7.62
N ASN A 110 -17.64 9.79 8.93
CA ASN A 110 -18.49 9.10 9.90
C ASN A 110 -19.99 9.37 9.71
N THR A 111 -20.33 10.61 9.35
CA THR A 111 -21.72 11.04 9.16
C THR A 111 -22.29 10.53 7.84
N LYS A 112 -21.51 10.63 6.76
CA LYS A 112 -21.92 10.29 5.39
C LYS A 112 -21.63 8.84 4.99
N GLY A 113 -20.81 8.13 5.76
CA GLY A 113 -20.38 6.76 5.49
C GLY A 113 -20.61 5.81 6.67
N VAL A 114 -19.83 4.73 6.67
CA VAL A 114 -19.73 3.74 7.74
C VAL A 114 -18.35 3.86 8.38
N THR A 115 -18.33 3.92 9.71
CA THR A 115 -17.12 3.86 10.54
C THR A 115 -17.07 2.50 11.21
N PHE A 116 -15.93 1.83 11.13
CA PHE A 116 -15.71 0.53 11.77
C PHE A 116 -14.75 0.71 12.94
N TYR A 117 -15.29 0.75 14.16
CA TYR A 117 -14.52 0.95 15.39
C TYR A 117 -13.68 -0.27 15.75
N GLN A 118 -14.06 -1.46 15.27
CA GLN A 118 -13.35 -2.70 15.51
C GLN A 118 -12.49 -3.15 14.31
N ALA A 119 -11.90 -2.22 13.56
CA ALA A 119 -10.96 -2.54 12.47
C ALA A 119 -9.52 -2.71 12.98
N MET A 120 -8.88 -3.81 12.57
CA MET A 120 -7.50 -4.15 12.97
C MET A 120 -6.62 -4.51 11.78
N THR A 121 -5.36 -4.11 11.81
CA THR A 121 -4.35 -4.63 10.89
C THR A 121 -3.79 -5.97 11.39
N ASN A 122 -3.60 -6.91 10.47
CA ASN A 122 -2.93 -8.18 10.73
C ASN A 122 -1.40 -8.09 10.63
N ALA A 123 -0.87 -6.93 10.20
CA ALA A 123 0.55 -6.69 10.12
C ALA A 123 0.84 -5.28 10.60
N VAL A 124 1.71 -5.20 11.59
CA VAL A 124 1.99 -3.93 12.27
C VAL A 124 2.91 -3.03 11.48
N TYR A 125 3.51 -3.47 10.37
CA TYR A 125 4.43 -2.69 9.54
C TYR A 125 3.97 -2.66 8.08
N THR A 126 4.27 -1.57 7.38
CA THR A 126 3.81 -1.28 6.01
C THR A 126 3.97 -2.44 5.02
N HIS A 127 5.15 -3.08 4.97
CA HIS A 127 5.41 -4.18 4.03
C HIS A 127 4.51 -5.39 4.29
N GLY A 128 4.33 -5.73 5.57
CA GLY A 128 3.44 -6.81 5.96
C GLY A 128 1.99 -6.46 5.64
N PHE A 129 1.56 -5.22 5.91
CA PHE A 129 0.20 -4.79 5.60
C PHE A 129 -0.10 -4.93 4.10
N PHE A 130 0.75 -4.38 3.24
CA PHE A 130 0.51 -4.44 1.79
C PHE A 130 0.59 -5.87 1.25
N SER A 131 1.49 -6.70 1.78
CA SER A 131 1.50 -8.14 1.48
C SER A 131 0.15 -8.79 1.80
N LEU A 132 -0.43 -8.53 2.96
CA LEU A 132 -1.74 -9.09 3.33
C LEU A 132 -2.88 -8.48 2.52
N PHE A 133 -2.86 -7.16 2.31
CA PHE A 133 -3.86 -6.41 1.55
C PHE A 133 -3.99 -6.93 0.11
N TYR A 134 -2.86 -7.08 -0.58
CA TYR A 134 -2.89 -7.54 -1.96
C TYR A 134 -3.24 -9.03 -2.10
N CYS A 135 -2.89 -9.85 -1.11
CA CYS A 135 -2.97 -11.30 -1.26
C CYS A 135 -4.19 -11.91 -0.56
N GLY A 136 -4.79 -11.21 0.41
CA GLY A 136 -5.97 -11.68 1.13
C GLY A 136 -5.68 -12.87 2.04
N HIS A 137 -4.41 -13.16 2.35
CA HIS A 137 -4.03 -14.26 3.23
C HIS A 137 -2.62 -14.08 3.83
N ILE A 138 -2.35 -14.75 4.95
CA ILE A 138 -1.09 -14.67 5.69
C ILE A 138 0.07 -15.37 4.98
N LYS A 139 -0.21 -16.36 4.13
CA LYS A 139 0.84 -17.12 3.44
C LYS A 139 1.56 -16.19 2.45
N GLY A 140 2.85 -15.95 2.66
CA GLY A 140 3.64 -14.92 1.95
C GLY A 140 3.94 -15.15 0.48
N ASN A 141 3.10 -15.91 -0.24
CA ASN A 141 3.24 -16.10 -1.67
C ASN A 141 1.94 -15.79 -2.41
N CYS A 142 1.97 -14.77 -3.26
CA CYS A 142 0.81 -14.22 -3.97
C CYS A 142 0.83 -14.55 -5.46
N ASN A 143 1.50 -15.66 -5.80
CA ASN A 143 1.84 -16.03 -7.18
C ASN A 143 0.61 -16.21 -8.08
N GLU A 144 -0.49 -16.77 -7.60
CA GLU A 144 -1.57 -17.20 -8.49
C GLU A 144 -2.73 -16.20 -8.54
N THR A 145 -3.10 -15.63 -7.40
CA THR A 145 -4.27 -14.75 -7.28
C THR A 145 -3.99 -13.62 -6.29
N ASN A 146 -3.83 -12.41 -6.80
CA ASN A 146 -3.77 -11.20 -6.00
C ASN A 146 -4.87 -10.23 -6.43
N LEU A 147 -5.18 -9.27 -5.56
CA LEU A 147 -6.23 -8.27 -5.71
C LEU A 147 -6.12 -7.51 -7.04
N LEU A 148 -4.90 -7.13 -7.42
CA LEU A 148 -4.65 -6.37 -8.63
C LEU A 148 -4.88 -7.23 -9.88
N ASN A 149 -4.45 -8.49 -9.87
CA ASN A 149 -4.74 -9.42 -10.96
C ASN A 149 -6.26 -9.64 -11.11
N HIS A 150 -6.98 -9.81 -9.99
CA HIS A 150 -8.44 -9.95 -10.00
C HIS A 150 -9.12 -8.74 -10.62
N PHE A 151 -8.81 -7.53 -10.13
CA PHE A 151 -9.35 -6.30 -10.70
C PHE A 151 -9.05 -6.18 -12.20
N SER A 152 -7.82 -6.45 -12.61
CA SER A 152 -7.43 -6.36 -14.02
C SER A 152 -8.17 -7.38 -14.89
N GLN A 153 -8.37 -8.61 -14.42
CA GLN A 153 -9.16 -9.63 -15.13
C GLN A 153 -10.62 -9.23 -15.25
N GLN A 154 -11.13 -8.49 -14.26
CA GLN A 154 -12.46 -7.90 -14.29
C GLN A 154 -12.54 -6.61 -15.13
N GLY A 155 -11.47 -6.20 -15.81
CA GLY A 155 -11.47 -5.01 -16.67
C GLY A 155 -11.33 -3.69 -15.93
N TYR A 156 -11.02 -3.72 -14.63
CA TYR A 156 -10.70 -2.50 -13.88
C TYR A 156 -9.40 -1.91 -14.38
N ARG A 157 -9.39 -0.58 -14.49
CA ARG A 157 -8.15 0.17 -14.55
C ARG A 157 -7.54 0.27 -13.16
N ILE A 158 -6.28 -0.10 -13.03
CA ILE A 158 -5.55 -0.07 -11.76
C ILE A 158 -4.61 1.13 -11.74
N ILE A 159 -4.84 1.99 -10.76
CA ILE A 159 -4.03 3.18 -10.49
C ILE A 159 -3.50 2.99 -9.07
N THR A 160 -2.18 2.95 -8.92
CA THR A 160 -1.56 2.81 -7.61
C THR A 160 -0.57 3.93 -7.43
N SER A 161 -0.52 4.52 -6.25
CA SER A 161 0.23 5.73 -5.99
C SER A 161 0.73 5.69 -4.56
N THR A 162 1.98 5.29 -4.37
CA THR A 162 2.51 4.98 -3.04
C THR A 162 3.68 5.86 -2.67
N PHE A 163 3.69 6.28 -1.40
CA PHE A 163 4.82 6.94 -0.79
C PHE A 163 6.00 5.98 -0.67
N HIS A 164 5.85 4.89 0.10
CA HIS A 164 6.96 3.98 0.38
C HIS A 164 7.05 2.81 -0.60
N GLN A 165 8.27 2.33 -0.85
CA GLN A 165 8.50 1.18 -1.75
C GLN A 165 7.80 -0.09 -1.25
N ASN A 166 7.56 -0.20 0.05
CA ASN A 166 6.83 -1.31 0.67
C ASN A 166 5.34 -1.37 0.24
N GLY A 167 4.79 -0.25 -0.24
CA GLY A 167 3.45 -0.23 -0.84
C GLY A 167 3.44 -0.70 -2.30
N LEU A 168 4.60 -0.81 -2.93
CA LEU A 168 4.73 -1.24 -4.32
C LEU A 168 4.31 -2.70 -4.45
N PRO A 169 3.48 -3.06 -5.43
CA PRO A 169 3.21 -4.45 -5.77
C PRO A 169 4.50 -5.26 -6.00
N GLU A 170 5.51 -4.64 -6.63
CA GLU A 170 6.79 -5.26 -6.95
C GLU A 170 7.60 -5.64 -5.69
N SER A 171 7.48 -4.86 -4.62
CA SER A 171 8.19 -5.13 -3.35
C SER A 171 7.59 -6.29 -2.56
N ASN A 172 6.31 -6.60 -2.82
CA ASN A 172 5.52 -7.58 -2.06
C ASN A 172 5.46 -8.95 -2.75
N ARG A 173 6.43 -9.25 -3.63
CA ARG A 173 6.49 -10.54 -4.35
C ARG A 173 5.19 -10.82 -5.12
N ILE A 174 4.58 -9.79 -5.68
CA ILE A 174 3.39 -9.93 -6.54
C ILE A 174 3.87 -10.23 -7.95
N HIS A 175 3.95 -11.53 -8.28
CA HIS A 175 4.61 -11.99 -9.50
C HIS A 175 3.79 -11.84 -10.79
N ASN A 176 2.55 -11.38 -10.72
CA ASN A 176 1.62 -11.30 -11.87
C ASN A 176 0.80 -10.00 -11.93
N TYR A 177 1.43 -8.85 -11.69
CA TYR A 177 0.78 -7.56 -11.92
C TYR A 177 0.84 -7.19 -13.41
N PRO A 178 -0.30 -7.01 -14.11
CA PRO A 178 -0.34 -6.73 -15.55
C PRO A 178 -0.09 -5.25 -15.90
N GLY A 179 0.14 -4.38 -14.91
CA GLY A 179 0.40 -2.96 -15.14
C GLY A 179 1.85 -2.63 -15.40
N LEU A 180 2.08 -1.37 -15.79
CA LEU A 180 3.41 -0.79 -15.91
C LEU A 180 4.06 -0.80 -14.53
N LYS A 181 4.98 -1.74 -14.35
CA LYS A 181 5.86 -1.84 -13.20
C LYS A 181 6.89 -0.74 -13.33
N SER A 182 6.94 0.21 -12.40
CA SER A 182 8.02 1.17 -12.45
C SER A 182 8.23 1.92 -11.15
N LYS A 183 9.33 1.55 -10.49
CA LYS A 183 10.05 2.39 -9.53
C LYS A 183 10.47 3.75 -10.14
N TYR A 184 10.46 3.89 -11.47
CA TYR A 184 11.05 5.00 -12.23
C TYR A 184 10.04 5.85 -13.01
N ILE A 185 8.73 5.57 -12.92
CA ILE A 185 7.71 6.42 -13.54
C ILE A 185 7.42 7.56 -12.55
N SER A 186 7.83 8.78 -12.92
CA SER A 186 7.47 9.98 -12.16
C SER A 186 6.06 10.45 -12.49
N GLN A 187 5.51 11.30 -11.62
CA GLN A 187 4.21 11.95 -11.83
C GLN A 187 4.18 12.76 -13.15
N HIS A 188 5.30 13.36 -13.55
CA HIS A 188 5.44 14.04 -14.84
C HIS A 188 5.36 13.07 -16.03
N MET A 189 6.03 11.91 -15.95
CA MET A 189 5.97 10.90 -17.01
C MET A 189 4.55 10.33 -17.15
N ILE A 190 3.82 10.20 -16.05
CA ILE A 190 2.43 9.72 -16.03
C ILE A 190 1.51 10.63 -16.82
N LYS A 191 1.66 11.96 -16.64
CA LYS A 191 0.88 12.97 -17.33
C LYS A 191 0.90 12.77 -18.85
N HIS A 192 2.00 12.28 -19.41
CA HIS A 192 2.19 12.15 -20.85
C HIS A 192 2.08 10.70 -21.37
N ILE A 193 2.60 9.71 -20.65
CA ILE A 193 2.81 8.35 -21.16
C ILE A 193 1.66 7.42 -20.74
N SER A 194 1.39 7.29 -19.44
CA SER A 194 0.46 6.26 -18.96
C SER A 194 -1.02 6.53 -19.30
N TRP A 195 -1.41 7.80 -19.35
CA TRP A 195 -2.80 8.19 -19.60
C TRP A 195 -3.24 7.96 -21.03
N SER A 196 -2.37 8.30 -21.99
CA SER A 196 -2.58 8.04 -23.42
C SER A 196 -2.74 6.55 -23.72
N LEU A 197 -2.14 5.69 -22.89
CA LEU A 197 -2.09 4.24 -23.12
C LEU A 197 -3.20 3.45 -22.46
N ARG A 198 -4.03 4.09 -21.62
CA ARG A 198 -5.06 3.42 -20.81
C ARG A 198 -4.53 2.22 -20.02
N ARG A 199 -3.23 2.16 -19.73
CA ARG A 199 -2.61 1.05 -19.01
C ARG A 199 -2.79 1.21 -17.51
N ASN A 200 -2.76 0.08 -16.81
CA ASN A 200 -2.55 0.04 -15.36
C ASN A 200 -1.16 0.58 -15.04
N PHE A 201 -1.01 1.39 -14.00
CA PHE A 201 0.29 1.96 -13.65
C PHE A 201 0.45 2.18 -12.14
N HIS A 202 1.70 2.32 -11.75
CA HIS A 202 2.11 2.64 -10.39
C HIS A 202 2.91 3.96 -10.37
N ILE A 203 2.63 4.81 -9.37
CA ILE A 203 3.41 6.02 -9.07
C ILE A 203 4.18 5.78 -7.78
N PHE A 204 5.51 5.77 -7.88
CA PHE A 204 6.35 5.80 -6.70
C PHE A 204 6.71 7.24 -6.37
N ARG A 205 6.39 7.70 -5.16
CA ARG A 205 6.46 9.12 -4.79
C ARG A 205 7.65 9.48 -3.90
N TYR A 206 8.23 8.52 -3.19
CA TYR A 206 9.37 8.81 -2.34
C TYR A 206 10.62 9.04 -3.19
N LEU A 207 11.12 10.27 -3.15
CA LEU A 207 12.44 10.59 -3.66
C LEU A 207 13.47 9.96 -2.72
N PRO A 208 14.36 9.09 -3.21
CA PRO A 208 15.46 8.61 -2.41
C PRO A 208 16.26 9.80 -1.89
N THR A 209 16.36 9.96 -0.57
CA THR A 209 17.29 10.94 -0.02
C THR A 209 18.72 10.48 -0.36
N PRO A 210 19.61 11.40 -0.80
CA PRO A 210 20.99 11.07 -1.17
C PRO A 210 21.79 10.36 -0.07
N ASN A 211 21.33 10.47 1.19
CA ASN A 211 21.96 9.90 2.38
C ASN A 211 21.41 8.52 2.77
N SER A 212 20.43 7.97 2.05
CA SER A 212 20.00 6.59 2.28
C SER A 212 21.10 5.64 1.79
N ALA A 213 21.85 5.03 2.72
CA ALA A 213 23.01 4.16 2.45
C ALA A 213 22.76 2.98 1.49
N ARG A 214 21.50 2.75 1.09
CA ARG A 214 21.06 1.65 0.22
C ARG A 214 20.72 2.06 -1.21
N VAL A 215 20.56 3.35 -1.51
CA VAL A 215 20.26 3.80 -2.87
C VAL A 215 21.54 4.31 -3.50
N LYS A 216 21.96 3.69 -4.60
CA LYS A 216 23.12 4.15 -5.37
C LYS A 216 22.92 5.65 -5.63
N LYS A 217 23.87 6.49 -5.25
CA LYS A 217 23.85 7.95 -5.42
C LYS A 217 23.28 8.39 -6.79
N PHE A 218 23.59 7.63 -7.84
CA PHE A 218 23.04 7.79 -9.18
C PHE A 218 21.50 7.67 -9.27
N GLU A 219 20.89 6.64 -8.67
CA GLU A 219 19.43 6.49 -8.65
C GLU A 219 18.76 7.65 -7.91
N ALA A 220 19.32 8.09 -6.77
CA ALA A 220 18.80 9.23 -6.02
C ALA A 220 18.86 10.52 -6.85
N THR A 221 20.01 10.81 -7.47
CA THR A 221 20.20 11.98 -8.35
C THR A 221 19.29 11.93 -9.59
N LEU A 222 19.14 10.76 -10.21
CA LEU A 222 18.25 10.58 -11.35
C LEU A 222 16.79 10.82 -10.96
N MET A 223 16.34 10.25 -9.84
CA MET A 223 14.97 10.42 -9.36
C MET A 223 14.69 11.87 -8.94
N SER A 224 15.64 12.55 -8.29
CA SER A 224 15.48 13.98 -7.96
C SER A 224 15.43 14.88 -9.19
N ALA A 225 16.17 14.52 -10.25
CA ALA A 225 16.16 15.29 -11.50
C ALA A 225 14.87 15.09 -12.31
N ILE A 226 14.29 13.89 -12.28
CA ILE A 226 13.07 13.54 -13.02
C ILE A 226 11.80 13.95 -12.26
N ASN A 227 11.89 14.15 -10.94
CA ASN A 227 10.75 14.46 -10.09
C ASN A 227 11.12 15.56 -9.08
N PRO A 228 11.36 16.80 -9.56
CA PRO A 228 11.73 17.93 -8.71
C PRO A 228 10.54 18.29 -7.82
N GLU A 229 10.61 17.90 -6.55
CA GLU A 229 9.70 18.32 -5.47
C GLU A 229 8.21 18.35 -5.87
N SER A 230 7.63 17.20 -6.21
CA SER A 230 6.18 17.07 -6.14
C SER A 230 5.80 17.13 -4.65
N ILE A 231 5.40 18.31 -4.17
CA ILE A 231 4.70 18.43 -2.89
C ILE A 231 3.54 17.43 -2.96
N ILE A 232 3.63 16.39 -2.13
CA ILE A 232 2.53 15.43 -1.97
C ILE A 232 1.35 16.25 -1.48
N ASN A 233 0.27 16.31 -2.24
CA ASN A 233 -0.95 16.98 -1.82
C ASN A 233 -2.13 16.13 -2.26
N LEU A 234 -2.77 15.49 -1.28
CA LEU A 234 -3.92 14.63 -1.56
C LEU A 234 -5.04 15.38 -2.29
N GLN A 235 -5.22 16.67 -1.97
CA GLN A 235 -6.23 17.54 -2.61
C GLN A 235 -5.98 17.76 -4.09
N GLU A 236 -4.72 17.83 -4.55
CA GLU A 236 -4.41 18.10 -5.96
C GLU A 236 -4.24 16.80 -6.75
N ASP A 237 -3.60 15.82 -6.13
CA ASP A 237 -3.22 14.58 -6.78
C ASP A 237 -4.43 13.72 -7.14
N LEU A 238 -5.34 13.49 -6.20
CA LEU A 238 -6.47 12.60 -6.44
C LEU A 238 -7.39 13.13 -7.54
N PRO A 239 -7.83 14.41 -7.52
CA PRO A 239 -8.58 14.97 -8.64
C PRO A 239 -7.87 14.81 -9.98
N PHE A 240 -6.56 15.08 -10.04
CA PHE A 240 -5.79 14.90 -11.26
C PHE A 240 -5.81 13.44 -11.76
N LEU A 241 -5.64 12.46 -10.86
CA LEU A 241 -5.69 11.04 -11.22
C LEU A 241 -7.08 10.59 -11.66
N LEU A 242 -8.13 11.16 -11.06
CA LEU A 242 -9.53 10.81 -11.31
C LEU A 242 -10.05 11.44 -12.60
N GLU A 243 -9.90 12.75 -12.79
CA GLU A 243 -10.42 13.51 -13.94
C GLU A 243 -9.90 13.00 -15.29
N LYS A 244 -8.76 12.33 -15.31
CA LYS A 244 -8.17 11.70 -16.51
C LYS A 244 -8.67 10.29 -16.76
N ASN A 245 -9.60 9.81 -15.95
CA ASN A 245 -10.12 8.44 -15.97
C ASN A 245 -11.65 8.41 -16.14
N GLN A 246 -12.16 8.97 -17.25
CA GLN A 246 -13.59 9.26 -17.42
C GLN A 246 -14.45 8.13 -18.01
N SER A 247 -13.90 6.97 -18.38
CA SER A 247 -14.65 6.00 -19.21
C SER A 247 -14.65 4.54 -18.76
N ASN A 248 -13.93 4.17 -17.69
CA ASN A 248 -13.84 2.78 -17.23
C ASN A 248 -13.94 2.70 -15.71
N SER A 249 -14.46 1.57 -15.20
CA SER A 249 -14.34 1.20 -13.80
C SER A 249 -12.87 1.17 -13.38
N PHE A 250 -12.57 1.71 -12.20
CA PHE A 250 -11.18 1.77 -11.72
C PHE A 250 -11.02 1.41 -10.25
N PHE A 251 -9.84 0.89 -9.94
CA PHE A 251 -9.33 0.68 -8.61
C PHE A 251 -8.14 1.62 -8.41
N LEU A 252 -8.28 2.58 -7.51
CA LEU A 252 -7.25 3.54 -7.15
C LEU A 252 -6.78 3.27 -5.73
N LEU A 253 -5.49 2.94 -5.56
CA LEU A 253 -4.83 2.90 -4.26
C LEU A 253 -3.91 4.11 -4.11
N TYR A 254 -4.14 4.90 -3.08
CA TYR A 254 -3.31 6.04 -2.71
C TYR A 254 -2.74 5.84 -1.32
N HIS A 255 -1.43 5.72 -1.21
CA HIS A 255 -0.71 5.54 0.05
C HIS A 255 0.18 6.75 0.30
N THR A 256 0.00 7.41 1.43
CA THR A 256 0.75 8.62 1.80
C THR A 256 1.27 8.53 3.23
N THR A 257 2.42 9.16 3.48
CA THR A 257 2.91 9.36 4.84
C THR A 257 2.61 10.78 5.29
N ARG A 258 1.94 10.89 6.43
CA ARG A 258 1.72 12.14 7.17
C ARG A 258 1.86 11.94 8.68
N PHE A 259 1.87 10.69 9.12
CA PHE A 259 1.81 10.28 10.51
C PHE A 259 2.92 9.29 10.80
N GLY A 260 3.31 9.21 12.08
CA GLY A 260 4.29 8.23 12.52
C GLY A 260 5.68 8.42 11.91
N ASP A 261 6.06 9.63 11.50
CA ASP A 261 7.29 9.89 10.75
C ASP A 261 8.52 9.48 11.56
N GLY A 262 8.91 8.21 11.41
CA GLY A 262 10.02 7.58 12.11
C GLY A 262 11.35 8.25 11.79
N TYR A 263 11.39 9.14 10.80
CA TYR A 263 12.56 9.96 10.46
C TYR A 263 12.89 11.01 11.52
N THR A 264 11.90 11.54 12.24
CA THR A 264 12.17 12.43 13.38
C THR A 264 12.71 11.65 14.60
N VAL A 265 12.24 10.42 14.80
CA VAL A 265 12.78 9.51 15.83
C VAL A 265 14.18 9.00 15.45
N ARG A 266 14.46 8.80 14.15
CA ARG A 266 15.79 8.44 13.63
C ARG A 266 16.88 9.45 13.98
N MET A 267 16.54 10.73 14.19
CA MET A 267 17.55 11.77 14.38
C MET A 267 18.19 11.78 15.77
N ARG A 268 17.56 11.17 16.79
CA ARG A 268 18.21 11.06 18.10
C ARG A 268 18.99 9.77 18.26
N ASP A 269 18.58 8.69 17.59
CA ASP A 269 19.15 7.36 17.83
C ASP A 269 19.09 6.47 16.59
N SER A 270 20.25 5.92 16.23
CA SER A 270 20.48 4.95 15.18
C SER A 270 19.84 3.58 15.49
N LEU A 271 18.52 3.54 15.55
CA LEU A 271 17.69 2.34 15.73
C LEU A 271 17.96 1.22 14.70
N TRP A 272 18.69 1.53 13.63
CA TRP A 272 19.06 0.61 12.56
C TRP A 272 20.53 0.15 12.61
N ASP A 273 21.40 0.78 13.40
CA ASP A 273 22.86 0.54 13.38
C ASP A 273 23.36 -0.36 14.51
N ASN A 274 22.47 -0.95 15.32
CA ASN A 274 22.91 -2.01 16.23
C ASN A 274 23.15 -3.29 15.43
N GLU A 275 24.42 -3.52 15.07
CA GLU A 275 24.91 -4.67 14.30
C GLU A 275 24.54 -6.03 14.89
N ASN A 276 24.06 -6.10 16.14
CA ASN A 276 23.81 -7.35 16.87
C ASN A 276 22.43 -7.48 17.56
N GLY A 277 21.47 -6.55 17.35
CA GLY A 277 20.19 -6.55 18.07
C GLY A 277 18.96 -6.64 17.16
N THR A 278 17.98 -7.50 17.48
CA THR A 278 16.66 -7.44 16.83
C THR A 278 16.01 -6.09 17.12
N ILE A 279 15.58 -5.37 16.09
CA ILE A 279 14.91 -4.04 16.15
C ILE A 279 13.78 -3.99 17.20
N ARG A 280 13.19 -5.15 17.54
CA ARG A 280 12.09 -5.32 18.48
C ARG A 280 12.43 -5.10 19.97
N SER A 281 13.70 -5.05 20.36
CA SER A 281 14.09 -5.08 21.78
C SER A 281 14.74 -3.80 22.32
N THR A 282 14.96 -2.76 21.50
CA THR A 282 16.04 -1.80 21.79
C THR A 282 15.64 -0.45 22.39
N ARG A 283 14.37 -0.21 22.74
CA ARG A 283 14.01 0.81 23.76
C ARG A 283 12.59 0.63 24.25
N LYS A 284 12.44 0.04 25.45
CA LYS A 284 11.36 0.48 26.35
C LYS A 284 11.86 1.79 26.94
N TYR A 285 11.30 2.91 26.52
CA TYR A 285 11.47 4.17 27.24
C TYR A 285 11.05 3.93 28.69
N ASP A 286 11.80 4.48 29.63
CA ASP A 286 11.43 4.32 31.02
C ASP A 286 10.22 5.21 31.27
N VAL A 287 9.06 4.59 31.45
CA VAL A 287 7.81 5.29 31.78
C VAL A 287 7.89 6.08 33.09
N ASN A 288 8.95 5.89 33.87
CA ASN A 288 9.22 6.64 35.09
C ASN A 288 10.26 7.75 34.90
N ASN A 289 10.95 7.84 33.74
CA ASN A 289 11.88 8.90 33.44
C ASN A 289 11.11 10.14 32.91
N PRO A 290 11.16 11.29 33.61
CA PRO A 290 10.44 12.50 33.21
C PRO A 290 10.78 13.02 31.81
N GLU A 291 12.03 12.85 31.36
CA GLU A 291 12.45 13.27 30.02
C GLU A 291 11.79 12.43 28.93
N ASP A 292 11.73 11.11 29.14
CA ASP A 292 11.09 10.17 28.24
C ASP A 292 9.58 10.41 28.16
N ILE A 293 8.92 10.62 29.30
CA ILE A 293 7.50 10.98 29.37
C ILE A 293 7.23 12.27 28.59
N SER A 294 8.02 13.32 28.84
CA SER A 294 7.85 14.61 28.17
C SER A 294 8.05 14.50 26.65
N TYR A 295 9.02 13.69 26.21
CA TYR A 295 9.28 13.45 24.80
C TYR A 295 8.13 12.67 24.12
N ILE A 296 7.61 11.63 24.78
CA ILE A 296 6.46 10.85 24.29
C ILE A 296 5.22 11.73 24.13
N GLU A 297 4.90 12.55 25.14
CA GLU A 297 3.77 13.49 25.09
C GLU A 297 3.93 14.55 23.99
N MET A 298 5.15 15.05 23.78
CA MET A 298 5.46 15.95 22.67
C MET A 298 5.17 15.30 21.32
N LEU A 299 5.59 14.04 21.11
CA LEU A 299 5.34 13.31 19.86
C LEU A 299 3.86 13.01 19.65
N LYS A 300 3.15 12.56 20.68
CA LYS A 300 1.71 12.35 20.64
C LYS A 300 0.97 13.63 20.27
N LYS A 301 1.30 14.75 20.92
CA LYS A 301 0.72 16.06 20.61
C LYS A 301 0.99 16.49 19.18
N ARG A 302 2.23 16.34 18.71
CA ARG A 302 2.61 16.62 17.33
C ARG A 302 1.77 15.81 16.34
N ASP A 303 1.61 14.51 16.56
CA ASP A 303 0.90 13.65 15.62
C ASP A 303 -0.62 13.89 15.63
N ILE A 304 -1.20 14.25 16.78
CA ILE A 304 -2.58 14.79 16.87
C ILE A 304 -2.70 16.09 16.06
N THR A 305 -1.78 17.04 16.25
CA THR A 305 -1.78 18.32 15.51
C THR A 305 -1.62 18.11 14.01
N ASN A 306 -0.71 17.23 13.58
CA ASN A 306 -0.52 16.90 12.18
C ASN A 306 -1.77 16.24 11.59
N ASN A 307 -2.45 15.35 12.32
CA ASN A 307 -3.71 14.75 11.87
C ASN A 307 -4.84 15.77 11.75
N GLN A 308 -4.91 16.72 12.67
CA GLN A 308 -5.86 17.82 12.59
C GLN A 308 -5.59 18.72 11.39
N ILE A 309 -4.33 19.11 11.15
CA ILE A 309 -3.92 19.90 9.98
C ILE A 309 -4.26 19.13 8.70
N PHE A 310 -3.80 17.89 8.56
CA PHE A 310 -4.09 17.06 7.39
C PHE A 310 -5.60 16.91 7.12
N SER A 311 -6.39 16.67 8.17
CA SER A 311 -7.84 16.59 8.07
C SER A 311 -8.43 17.87 7.49
N GLN A 312 -7.91 19.04 7.86
CA GLN A 312 -8.46 20.34 7.46
C GLN A 312 -7.93 20.84 6.11
N THR A 313 -6.65 20.63 5.83
CA THR A 313 -5.97 21.24 4.68
C THR A 313 -5.89 20.33 3.47
N GLU A 314 -6.04 19.01 3.65
CA GLU A 314 -5.89 18.05 2.54
C GLU A 314 -7.12 17.16 2.38
N LEU A 315 -7.52 16.45 3.44
CA LEU A 315 -8.58 15.45 3.34
C LEU A 315 -9.96 16.10 3.16
N MET A 316 -10.33 17.10 3.97
CA MET A 316 -11.62 17.76 3.83
C MET A 316 -11.78 18.45 2.45
N PRO A 317 -10.81 19.25 1.96
CA PRO A 317 -10.92 19.83 0.63
C PRO A 317 -11.07 18.80 -0.49
N PHE A 318 -10.37 17.66 -0.39
CA PHE A 318 -10.60 16.54 -1.32
C PHE A 318 -12.02 15.98 -1.21
N LEU A 319 -12.54 15.75 0.00
CA LEU A 319 -13.89 15.24 0.20
C LEU A 319 -14.95 16.20 -0.36
N GLU A 320 -14.77 17.52 -0.20
CA GLU A 320 -15.67 18.53 -0.78
C GLU A 320 -15.65 18.54 -2.30
N TRP A 321 -14.45 18.40 -2.91
CA TRP A 321 -14.34 18.23 -4.35
C TRP A 321 -14.99 16.91 -4.79
N PHE A 322 -14.70 15.81 -4.09
CA PHE A 322 -15.20 14.49 -4.42
C PHE A 322 -16.72 14.46 -4.38
N GLU A 323 -17.36 15.05 -3.35
CA GLU A 323 -18.82 15.15 -3.23
C GLU A 323 -19.49 15.89 -4.39
N LYS A 324 -18.80 16.86 -5.00
CA LYS A 324 -19.29 17.61 -6.17
C LYS A 324 -18.92 16.96 -7.50
N SER A 325 -18.01 15.99 -7.48
CA SER A 325 -17.51 15.32 -8.67
C SER A 325 -18.48 14.27 -9.20
N PRO A 326 -18.48 13.98 -10.51
CA PRO A 326 -19.27 12.88 -11.07
C PRO A 326 -18.86 11.50 -10.53
N TYR A 327 -17.64 11.38 -9.97
CA TYR A 327 -17.17 10.13 -9.38
C TYR A 327 -17.99 9.72 -8.15
N ARG A 328 -18.55 10.68 -7.41
CA ARG A 328 -19.30 10.43 -6.18
C ARG A 328 -20.48 9.47 -6.38
N GLU A 329 -21.09 9.48 -7.56
CA GLU A 329 -22.30 8.74 -7.89
C GLU A 329 -22.07 7.23 -7.97
N ASN A 330 -20.85 6.78 -8.31
CA ASN A 330 -20.55 5.35 -8.50
C ASN A 330 -19.17 4.95 -7.96
N THR A 331 -18.69 5.60 -6.90
CA THR A 331 -17.37 5.31 -6.32
C THR A 331 -17.46 5.03 -4.83
N TYR A 332 -16.88 3.90 -4.40
CA TYR A 332 -16.55 3.66 -3.01
C TYR A 332 -15.25 4.39 -2.66
N LEU A 333 -15.27 5.18 -1.60
CA LEU A 333 -14.08 5.78 -1.01
C LEU A 333 -13.82 5.13 0.35
N ILE A 334 -12.65 4.51 0.49
CA ILE A 334 -12.21 3.82 1.70
C ILE A 334 -11.03 4.60 2.26
N VAL A 335 -11.07 4.93 3.55
CA VAL A 335 -9.96 5.60 4.26
C VAL A 335 -9.52 4.72 5.40
N THR A 336 -8.27 4.28 5.35
CA THR A 336 -7.69 3.36 6.34
C THR A 336 -6.25 3.72 6.68
N SER A 337 -5.69 3.01 7.66
CA SER A 337 -4.25 2.95 7.87
C SER A 337 -3.70 1.54 7.61
N ASP A 338 -2.39 1.44 7.33
CA ASP A 338 -1.66 0.18 7.25
C ASP A 338 -1.34 -0.38 8.65
N HIS A 339 -1.06 0.52 9.59
CA HIS A 339 -0.90 0.28 11.01
C HIS A 339 -0.95 1.60 11.79
N GLY A 340 -1.17 1.53 13.10
CA GLY A 340 -1.08 2.71 13.96
C GLY A 340 0.33 2.98 14.49
N SER A 341 0.39 3.88 15.46
CA SER A 341 1.58 4.24 16.23
C SER A 341 1.21 4.25 17.71
N THR A 342 2.07 3.71 18.57
CA THR A 342 1.88 3.72 20.02
C THR A 342 2.79 4.74 20.70
N TYR A 343 2.24 5.35 21.75
CA TYR A 343 2.92 6.25 22.68
C TYR A 343 2.72 5.79 24.13
N SER A 344 2.19 4.58 24.33
CA SER A 344 1.82 4.06 25.64
C SER A 344 2.86 3.09 26.19
N ASN A 345 2.83 2.85 27.50
CA ASN A 345 3.64 1.83 28.17
C ASN A 345 5.17 1.92 27.94
N GLY A 346 5.68 3.13 27.61
CA GLY A 346 7.10 3.34 27.30
C GLY A 346 7.50 2.76 25.95
N ASN A 347 6.54 2.28 25.17
CA ASN A 347 6.74 1.95 23.78
C ASN A 347 6.50 3.22 22.97
N LEU A 348 7.55 3.72 22.34
CA LEU A 348 7.45 4.73 21.31
C LEU A 348 7.93 4.09 20.04
N TRP A 349 7.01 3.53 19.25
CA TRP A 349 7.44 2.95 17.99
C TRP A 349 6.36 2.86 16.92
N TYR A 350 6.80 3.20 15.72
CA TYR A 350 6.14 2.98 14.45
C TYR A 350 6.09 1.48 14.14
N GLY A 351 4.91 0.88 14.26
CA GLY A 351 4.55 -0.30 13.47
C GLY A 351 5.22 -1.64 13.76
N TYR A 352 5.68 -1.93 14.99
CA TYR A 352 6.29 -3.24 15.27
C TYR A 352 5.99 -3.76 16.69
N ASN A 353 4.80 -3.42 17.19
CA ASN A 353 4.26 -3.94 18.43
C ASN A 353 2.78 -4.29 18.23
N VAL A 354 2.24 -5.16 19.09
CA VAL A 354 0.85 -5.65 19.01
C VAL A 354 -0.11 -4.86 19.91
N GLU A 355 0.30 -3.69 20.40
CA GLU A 355 -0.58 -2.86 21.22
C GLU A 355 -1.75 -2.34 20.41
N GLU A 356 -2.88 -2.10 21.09
CA GLU A 356 -4.12 -1.66 20.42
C GLU A 356 -3.89 -0.42 19.57
N ASP A 357 -3.11 0.55 20.05
CA ASP A 357 -2.76 1.78 19.33
C ASP A 357 -2.07 1.53 17.99
N THR A 358 -1.39 0.38 17.85
CA THR A 358 -0.68 -0.02 16.63
C THR A 358 -1.52 -0.96 15.77
N VAL A 359 -2.28 -1.88 16.36
CA VAL A 359 -3.09 -2.84 15.59
C VAL A 359 -4.45 -2.30 15.20
N ARG A 360 -5.08 -1.43 16.00
CA ARG A 360 -6.38 -0.83 15.67
C ARG A 360 -6.17 0.36 14.75
N VAL A 361 -6.72 0.25 13.55
CA VAL A 361 -6.58 1.26 12.50
C VAL A 361 -7.92 1.92 12.22
N PRO A 362 -7.95 3.22 11.91
CA PRO A 362 -9.18 3.83 11.42
C PRO A 362 -9.60 3.12 10.13
N PHE A 363 -10.89 2.87 9.97
CA PHE A 363 -11.46 2.29 8.76
C PHE A 363 -12.82 2.92 8.47
N PHE A 364 -12.85 3.79 7.48
CA PHE A 364 -14.04 4.48 7.00
C PHE A 364 -14.40 4.00 5.60
N VAL A 365 -15.69 3.81 5.34
CA VAL A 365 -16.21 3.51 4.01
C VAL A 365 -17.29 4.52 3.66
N LEU A 366 -17.04 5.34 2.66
CA LEU A 366 -18.01 6.24 2.05
C LEU A 366 -18.54 5.58 0.76
N PRO A 367 -19.76 5.01 0.77
CA PRO A 367 -20.33 4.34 -0.40
C PRO A 367 -20.79 5.34 -1.47
N PRO A 368 -21.08 4.87 -2.70
CA PRO A 368 -21.71 5.67 -3.75
C PRO A 368 -22.95 6.44 -3.29
N LYS A 369 -23.23 7.57 -3.92
CA LYS A 369 -24.27 8.50 -3.45
C LYS A 369 -25.63 7.86 -3.63
N GLY A 370 -26.52 8.09 -2.66
CA GLY A 370 -27.86 7.51 -2.68
C GLY A 370 -27.92 6.02 -2.29
N MET A 371 -26.77 5.37 -2.06
CA MET A 371 -26.75 4.03 -1.48
C MET A 371 -27.24 4.05 -0.04
N GLU A 372 -28.14 3.14 0.31
CA GLU A 372 -28.61 2.98 1.68
C GLU A 372 -27.47 2.47 2.58
N ILE A 373 -27.30 3.12 3.73
CA ILE A 373 -26.21 2.82 4.66
C ILE A 373 -26.78 2.12 5.88
N THR A 374 -26.47 0.84 6.03
CA THR A 374 -26.68 0.12 7.29
C THR A 374 -25.39 0.14 8.10
N LYS A 375 -25.38 0.85 9.24
CA LYS A 375 -24.22 0.88 10.13
C LYS A 375 -24.18 -0.39 10.97
N LYS A 376 -23.17 -1.23 10.72
CA LYS A 376 -22.77 -2.36 11.57
C LYS A 376 -21.30 -2.19 11.88
N ASP A 377 -20.91 -2.57 13.10
CA ASP A 377 -19.52 -2.51 13.55
C ASP A 377 -19.01 -3.93 13.88
N PRO A 378 -18.86 -4.81 12.87
CA PRO A 378 -18.21 -6.09 13.09
C PRO A 378 -16.71 -5.90 13.34
N LEU A 379 -16.09 -6.88 14.00
CA LEU A 379 -14.63 -7.02 14.00
C LEU A 379 -14.15 -7.24 12.56
N ILE A 380 -13.29 -6.35 12.05
CA ILE A 380 -12.70 -6.44 10.71
C ILE A 380 -11.20 -6.52 10.83
N SER A 381 -10.58 -7.33 9.96
CA SER A 381 -9.14 -7.46 9.86
C SER A 381 -8.63 -7.00 8.49
N SER A 382 -7.38 -6.56 8.36
CA SER A 382 -6.83 -6.10 7.08
C SER A 382 -6.78 -7.20 6.00
N ILE A 383 -6.75 -8.48 6.41
CA ILE A 383 -6.93 -9.62 5.48
C ILE A 383 -8.33 -9.58 4.84
N SER A 384 -9.36 -9.23 5.63
CA SER A 384 -10.74 -9.13 5.16
C SER A 384 -10.96 -7.95 4.20
N PHE A 385 -10.02 -7.00 4.12
CA PHE A 385 -10.11 -5.89 3.16
C PHE A 385 -10.08 -6.40 1.73
N HIS A 386 -9.26 -7.42 1.43
CA HIS A 386 -9.20 -8.03 0.11
C HIS A 386 -10.58 -8.50 -0.34
N ASP A 387 -11.22 -9.32 0.49
CA ASP A 387 -12.54 -9.87 0.24
C ASP A 387 -13.62 -8.78 0.15
N ALA A 388 -13.56 -7.75 1.00
CA ALA A 388 -14.49 -6.62 0.96
C ALA A 388 -14.38 -5.83 -0.36
N LEU A 389 -13.15 -5.57 -0.81
CA LEU A 389 -12.90 -4.87 -2.07
C LEU A 389 -13.42 -5.66 -3.28
N MET A 390 -13.26 -6.99 -3.27
CA MET A 390 -13.82 -7.86 -4.30
C MET A 390 -15.35 -7.81 -4.31
N GLN A 391 -16.00 -7.78 -3.15
CA GLN A 391 -17.46 -7.64 -3.07
C GLN A 391 -17.97 -6.29 -3.58
N PHE A 392 -17.27 -5.20 -3.25
CA PHE A 392 -17.61 -3.87 -3.78
C PHE A 392 -17.53 -3.83 -5.30
N ALA A 393 -16.58 -4.57 -5.88
CA ALA A 393 -16.40 -4.68 -7.31
C ALA A 393 -17.52 -5.47 -8.00
N GLU A 394 -17.96 -6.56 -7.39
CA GLU A 394 -18.89 -7.53 -7.98
C GLU A 394 -20.36 -7.13 -7.82
N TYR A 395 -20.74 -6.64 -6.65
CA TYR A 395 -22.16 -6.48 -6.30
C TYR A 395 -22.64 -5.04 -6.32
N GLY A 396 -21.74 -4.07 -6.47
CA GLY A 396 -22.11 -2.65 -6.40
C GLY A 396 -22.85 -2.31 -5.10
N GLY A 397 -22.71 -3.10 -4.03
CA GLY A 397 -23.47 -2.95 -2.79
C GLY A 397 -22.74 -3.50 -1.55
N LEU A 398 -23.02 -2.90 -0.39
CA LEU A 398 -22.55 -3.30 0.95
C LEU A 398 -23.37 -4.46 1.53
N SER A 399 -23.55 -5.56 0.80
CA SER A 399 -23.82 -6.82 1.51
C SER A 399 -22.45 -7.32 1.97
N PHE A 400 -22.20 -7.38 3.27
CA PHE A 400 -21.17 -8.27 3.83
C PHE A 400 -21.84 -9.64 4.07
N PRO A 401 -21.98 -10.54 3.08
CA PRO A 401 -22.06 -11.95 3.44
C PRO A 401 -20.80 -12.28 4.22
N LEU A 402 -20.96 -12.88 5.39
CA LEU A 402 -19.91 -13.67 6.01
C LEU A 402 -19.35 -14.63 4.95
N ILE A 403 -18.22 -14.27 4.33
CA ILE A 403 -17.59 -15.10 3.33
C ILE A 403 -17.07 -16.36 4.03
N LYS A 404 -17.76 -17.47 3.76
CA LYS A 404 -17.32 -18.84 4.08
C LYS A 404 -16.15 -19.32 3.21
N ARG A 405 -15.63 -18.48 2.31
CA ARG A 405 -14.82 -18.93 1.18
C ARG A 405 -13.63 -18.05 0.79
N THR A 406 -12.95 -17.48 1.77
CA THR A 406 -11.51 -17.16 1.66
C THR A 406 -10.95 -17.22 3.08
N VAL A 407 -9.71 -17.66 3.21
CA VAL A 407 -9.13 -18.26 4.43
C VAL A 407 -9.35 -17.39 5.68
N GLY A 408 -10.29 -17.81 6.55
CA GLY A 408 -10.56 -17.17 7.84
C GLY A 408 -11.64 -17.84 8.69
N ILE A 409 -12.66 -18.48 8.10
CA ILE A 409 -13.75 -19.12 8.87
C ILE A 409 -14.25 -20.46 8.24
N SER A 410 -13.35 -21.31 7.70
CA SER A 410 -13.77 -22.66 7.26
C SER A 410 -12.87 -23.83 7.67
N GLN A 411 -11.90 -23.61 8.55
CA GLN A 411 -11.42 -24.66 9.44
C GLN A 411 -11.95 -24.37 10.83
N LYS A 412 -12.43 -25.41 11.53
CA LYS A 412 -12.84 -25.33 12.93
C LYS A 412 -11.78 -24.55 13.72
N LEU A 413 -12.02 -23.27 13.97
CA LEU A 413 -11.20 -22.44 14.85
C LEU A 413 -11.41 -23.02 16.25
N LYS A 414 -10.48 -23.87 16.68
CA LYS A 414 -10.40 -24.29 18.06
C LYS A 414 -9.90 -23.05 18.81
N ILE A 415 -10.81 -22.36 19.49
CA ILE A 415 -10.44 -21.26 20.38
C ILE A 415 -9.60 -21.90 21.48
N PHE A 416 -8.29 -21.63 21.49
CA PHE A 416 -7.41 -22.08 22.56
C PHE A 416 -7.62 -21.17 23.76
N THR A 417 -7.99 -21.75 24.89
CA THR A 417 -7.97 -21.02 26.15
C THR A 417 -6.52 -20.83 26.62
N TYR A 418 -6.30 -19.88 27.53
CA TYR A 418 -5.00 -19.71 28.18
C TYR A 418 -4.50 -21.02 28.83
N ASP A 419 -5.41 -21.84 29.35
CA ASP A 419 -5.09 -23.14 29.94
C ASP A 419 -4.70 -24.19 28.89
N ASP A 420 -5.25 -24.14 27.68
CA ASP A 420 -4.83 -25.02 26.58
C ASP A 420 -3.40 -24.70 26.12
N ILE A 421 -3.07 -23.41 26.06
CA ILE A 421 -1.71 -22.92 25.76
C ILE A 421 -0.73 -23.38 26.84
N LYS A 422 -1.10 -23.24 28.11
CA LYS A 422 -0.28 -23.64 29.26
C LYS A 422 -0.06 -25.17 29.32
N LYS A 423 -1.09 -25.96 28.99
CA LYS A 423 -0.97 -27.42 28.86
C LYS A 423 -0.05 -27.81 27.71
N SER A 424 -0.10 -27.10 26.58
CA SER A 424 0.78 -27.35 25.44
C SER A 424 2.25 -27.09 25.80
N PHE A 425 2.56 -25.95 26.43
CA PHE A 425 3.91 -25.64 26.90
C PHE A 425 4.47 -26.69 27.87
N LYS A 426 3.63 -27.16 28.80
CA LYS A 426 4.01 -28.21 29.77
C LYS A 426 4.20 -29.57 29.11
N LYS A 427 3.41 -29.90 28.09
CA LYS A 427 3.48 -31.16 27.34
C LYS A 427 4.74 -31.26 26.47
N HIS A 428 5.22 -30.13 25.95
CA HIS A 428 6.34 -30.07 25.01
C HIS A 428 7.67 -29.60 25.64
N ASP A 429 7.75 -29.53 26.98
CA ASP A 429 8.91 -29.07 27.78
C ASP A 429 9.58 -27.80 27.22
N ILE A 430 8.75 -26.83 26.82
CA ILE A 430 9.20 -25.59 26.19
C ILE A 430 9.63 -24.61 27.29
N ARG A 431 10.95 -24.40 27.42
CA ARG A 431 11.55 -23.60 28.50
C ARG A 431 12.06 -22.21 28.10
N SER A 432 12.07 -21.83 26.81
CA SER A 432 12.50 -20.49 26.36
C SER A 432 11.75 -19.96 25.15
N VAL A 433 11.79 -18.63 24.99
CA VAL A 433 11.15 -17.86 23.92
C VAL A 433 11.75 -18.14 22.54
N GLU A 434 13.01 -18.63 22.43
CA GLU A 434 13.56 -19.05 21.13
C GLU A 434 12.77 -20.20 20.49
N THR A 435 12.17 -21.07 21.31
CA THR A 435 11.42 -22.25 20.84
C THR A 435 10.07 -21.86 20.20
N LEU A 436 9.51 -20.70 20.55
CA LEU A 436 8.28 -20.16 19.94
C LEU A 436 8.47 -19.81 18.45
N SER A 437 9.69 -19.44 18.03
CA SER A 437 9.97 -19.14 16.62
C SER A 437 9.92 -20.39 15.72
N MET A 438 10.24 -21.58 16.27
CA MET A 438 10.19 -22.84 15.53
C MET A 438 8.75 -23.35 15.36
N LEU A 439 7.87 -23.13 16.34
CA LEU A 439 6.45 -23.52 16.21
C LEU A 439 5.67 -22.70 15.19
N CYS A 440 6.06 -21.44 14.95
CA CYS A 440 5.48 -20.61 13.89
C CYS A 440 5.91 -21.04 12.46
N SER A 441 6.83 -22.00 12.34
CA SER A 441 7.29 -22.56 11.06
C SER A 441 6.69 -23.93 10.73
N GLU A 442 5.91 -24.53 11.64
CA GLU A 442 5.15 -25.75 11.33
C GLU A 442 3.77 -25.41 10.76
N PRO A 443 3.32 -26.10 9.69
CA PRO A 443 2.07 -25.77 8.99
C PRO A 443 0.79 -25.94 9.82
N ASP A 444 0.86 -26.64 10.96
CA ASP A 444 -0.32 -27.04 11.76
C ASP A 444 -0.57 -26.21 13.02
N TYR A 445 0.31 -25.23 13.35
CA TYR A 445 0.14 -24.37 14.52
C TYR A 445 -0.01 -22.89 14.12
N ILE A 446 -1.25 -22.42 14.06
CA ILE A 446 -1.60 -21.00 13.91
C ILE A 446 -2.36 -20.57 15.17
N SER A 447 -1.73 -19.76 16.03
CA SER A 447 -2.39 -19.15 17.18
C SER A 447 -2.59 -17.64 16.94
N THR A 448 -3.84 -17.20 16.99
CA THR A 448 -4.21 -15.79 17.15
C THR A 448 -4.19 -15.47 18.64
N PHE A 449 -3.44 -14.44 19.06
CA PHE A 449 -3.49 -13.96 20.44
C PHE A 449 -4.55 -12.87 20.58
N SER A 450 -5.54 -13.09 21.45
CA SER A 450 -6.37 -12.04 22.05
C SER A 450 -6.07 -11.96 23.54
N HIS A 451 -5.92 -10.71 24.03
CA HIS A 451 -5.69 -10.22 25.40
C HIS A 451 -5.37 -11.20 26.54
N ILE A 452 -4.26 -10.93 27.23
CA ILE A 452 -3.99 -11.33 28.62
C ILE A 452 -3.98 -10.03 29.46
N ASN A 453 -4.96 -9.86 30.35
CA ASN A 453 -4.94 -8.77 31.33
C ASN A 453 -4.03 -9.19 32.52
N PRO A 454 -2.92 -8.48 32.82
CA PRO A 454 -1.94 -8.95 33.82
C PRO A 454 -2.32 -8.73 35.29
N SER A 455 -3.42 -8.02 35.60
CA SER A 455 -3.65 -7.50 36.96
C SER A 455 -4.86 -8.03 37.73
N SER A 456 -5.71 -8.90 37.16
CA SER A 456 -6.85 -9.46 37.89
C SER A 456 -6.73 -10.98 38.06
N LYS A 457 -6.57 -11.43 39.31
CA LYS A 457 -6.60 -12.87 39.66
C LYS A 457 -8.00 -13.50 39.62
N GLN A 458 -9.01 -12.80 39.11
CA GLN A 458 -10.36 -13.32 38.90
C GLN A 458 -11.01 -12.62 37.70
N LEU A 459 -11.65 -13.39 36.82
CA LEU A 459 -12.39 -12.91 35.66
C LEU A 459 -13.83 -13.43 35.72
N GLN A 460 -14.77 -12.50 35.79
CA GLN A 460 -16.21 -12.71 35.64
C GLN A 460 -16.66 -11.92 34.41
N CYS A 461 -17.42 -12.58 33.52
CA CYS A 461 -17.77 -12.08 32.19
C CYS A 461 -18.88 -11.01 32.18
N ARG A 462 -18.69 -9.95 31.39
CA ARG A 462 -19.65 -9.48 30.38
C ARG A 462 -18.90 -9.09 29.12
#